data_AF-A0ABD5T478-F1
#
_entry.id   AF-A0ABD5T478-F1
#
_cell.length_a   1.000
_cell.length_b   1.000
_cell.length_c   1.000
_cell.angle_alpha   90.00
_cell.angle_beta   90.00
_cell.angle_gamma   90.00
#
_symmetry.space_group_name_H-M   'P 1'
#
loop_
_entity.id
_entity.type
_entity.pdbx_description
1 polymer ?
#
loop_
_entity_poly.entity_id
_entity_poly.type
_entity_poly.pdbx_seq_one_letter_code
_entity_poly.pdbx_strand_id
1 'polypeptide(L)' 'ATPWEVSAELFGALSGIHVLHGPGEAYAHLDHLAAAGVAEHDGRRYRLVDSAIDVDSLFPATGLERAVHDTGDE' A
#
# COMPACT_ATOMS: atom_id res chain seq x y z
N ALA A 1 11.19 -0.96 3.03
CA ALA A 1 10.37 -1.93 3.77
C ALA A 1 10.49 -3.33 3.15
N THR A 2 10.30 -4.38 3.93
CA THR A 2 10.10 -5.75 3.44
C THR A 2 8.62 -5.96 3.06
N PRO A 3 8.28 -6.97 2.24
CA PRO A 3 6.88 -7.29 1.95
C PRO A 3 6.03 -7.54 3.20
N TRP A 4 6.62 -8.07 4.27
CA TRP A 4 5.94 -8.24 5.57
C TRP A 4 5.64 -6.91 6.25
N GLU A 5 6.60 -5.99 6.27
CA GLU A 5 6.41 -4.65 6.83
C GLU A 5 5.33 -3.89 6.06
N VAL A 6 5.37 -3.93 4.72
CA VAL A 6 4.35 -3.29 3.86
C VAL A 6 2.98 -3.92 4.07
N SER A 7 2.90 -5.25 4.12
CA SER A 7 1.63 -5.94 4.34
C SER A 7 1.03 -5.60 5.71
N ALA A 8 1.87 -5.52 6.76
CA ALA A 8 1.43 -5.13 8.09
C ALA A 8 0.95 -3.67 8.16
N GLU A 9 1.57 -2.76 7.40
CA GLU A 9 1.15 -1.36 7.32
C GLU A 9 -0.17 -1.18 6.56
N LEU A 10 -0.37 -1.92 5.46
CA LEU A 10 -1.59 -1.82 4.65
C LEU A 10 -2.80 -2.52 5.29
N PHE A 11 -2.59 -3.64 5.98
CA PHE A 11 -3.67 -4.52 6.42
C PHE A 11 -3.73 -4.73 7.94
N GLY A 12 -2.76 -4.19 8.69
CA GLY A 12 -2.64 -4.39 10.13
C GLY A 12 -2.12 -5.78 10.50
N ALA A 13 -2.43 -6.24 11.72
CA ALA A 13 -1.97 -7.52 12.22
C ALA A 13 -2.62 -8.69 11.44
N LEU A 14 -1.79 -9.41 10.68
CA LEU A 14 -2.23 -10.57 9.89
C LEU A 14 -2.43 -11.79 10.80
N SER A 15 -3.53 -12.51 10.59
CA SER A 15 -3.84 -13.73 11.34
C SER A 15 -4.40 -14.84 10.44
N GLY A 16 -4.18 -16.10 10.86
CA GLY A 16 -4.62 -17.27 10.11
C GLY A 16 -4.03 -17.30 8.70
N ILE A 17 -4.88 -17.54 7.71
CA ILE A 17 -4.47 -17.66 6.32
C ILE A 17 -3.85 -16.37 5.75
N HIS A 18 -4.21 -15.20 6.29
CA HIS A 18 -3.71 -13.92 5.84
C HIS A 18 -2.22 -13.72 6.12
N VAL A 19 -1.63 -14.48 7.05
CA VAL A 19 -0.17 -14.46 7.31
C VAL A 19 0.62 -14.95 6.09
N LEU A 20 0.07 -15.89 5.31
CA LEU A 20 0.70 -16.37 4.08
C LEU A 20 0.38 -15.48 2.88
N HIS A 21 -0.86 -15.06 2.73
CA HIS A 21 -1.28 -14.33 1.54
C HIS A 21 -0.86 -12.86 1.55
N GLY A 22 -0.97 -12.17 2.69
CA GLY A 22 -0.67 -10.73 2.78
C GLY A 22 0.75 -10.38 2.30
N PRO A 23 1.81 -11.02 2.82
CA PRO A 23 3.17 -10.74 2.38
C PRO A 23 3.45 -11.20 0.94
N GLY A 24 2.78 -12.28 0.48
CA GLY A 24 2.91 -12.77 -0.88
C GLY A 24 2.32 -11.81 -1.92
N GLU A 25 1.15 -11.25 -1.64
CA GLU A 25 0.52 -10.22 -2.47
C GLU A 25 1.35 -8.93 -2.45
N ALA A 26 1.78 -8.48 -1.26
CA ALA A 26 2.66 -7.31 -1.14
C ALA A 26 3.96 -7.50 -1.94
N TYR A 27 4.56 -8.69 -1.89
CA TYR A 27 5.73 -9.02 -2.70
C TYR A 27 5.43 -8.91 -4.19
N ALA A 28 4.35 -9.52 -4.68
CA ALA A 28 4.01 -9.49 -6.10
C ALA A 28 3.83 -8.05 -6.63
N HIS A 29 3.20 -7.18 -5.84
CA HIS A 29 3.06 -5.77 -6.20
C HIS A 29 4.40 -5.02 -6.16
N LEU A 30 5.22 -5.21 -5.13
CA LEU A 30 6.53 -4.58 -5.02
C LEU A 30 7.50 -5.03 -6.13
N ASP A 31 7.47 -6.30 -6.49
CA ASP A 31 8.25 -6.87 -7.58
C ASP A 31 7.83 -6.25 -8.93
N HIS A 32 6.52 -6.13 -9.16
CA HIS A 32 6.00 -5.43 -10.33
C HIS A 32 6.45 -3.97 -10.40
N LEU A 33 6.38 -3.23 -9.28
CA LEU A 33 6.85 -1.85 -9.21
C LEU A 33 8.37 -1.73 -9.44
N ALA A 34 9.14 -2.71 -8.97
CA ALA A 34 10.58 -2.76 -9.21
C ALA A 34 10.90 -3.02 -10.69
N ALA A 35 10.17 -3.96 -11.32
CA ALA A 35 10.28 -4.22 -12.75
C ALA A 35 9.90 -3.00 -13.60
N ALA A 36 8.98 -2.17 -13.12
CA ALA A 36 8.58 -0.90 -13.74
C ALA A 36 9.54 0.27 -13.45
N GLY A 37 10.57 0.08 -12.62
CA GLY A 37 11.52 1.14 -12.24
C GLY A 37 10.98 2.17 -11.25
N VAL A 38 9.84 1.90 -10.60
CA VAL A 38 9.21 2.77 -9.59
C VAL A 38 9.80 2.50 -8.20
N ALA A 39 10.21 1.26 -7.95
CA ALA A 39 10.91 0.85 -6.74
C ALA A 39 12.26 0.22 -7.08
N GLU A 40 13.15 0.19 -6.11
CA GLU A 40 14.40 -0.57 -6.15
C GLU A 40 14.42 -1.54 -4.97
N HIS A 41 15.17 -2.64 -5.10
CA HIS A 41 15.32 -3.61 -4.02
C HIS A 41 16.74 -4.19 -3.92
N ASP A 42 17.11 -4.60 -2.70
CA ASP A 42 18.40 -5.24 -2.38
C ASP A 42 18.26 -6.75 -2.15
N GLY A 43 17.24 -7.35 -2.74
CA GLY A 43 16.86 -8.75 -2.58
C GLY A 43 15.83 -8.99 -1.47
N ARG A 44 15.79 -8.18 -0.40
CA ARG A 44 14.78 -8.36 0.68
C ARG A 44 13.99 -7.10 1.00
N ARG A 45 14.58 -5.94 0.78
CA ARG A 45 13.96 -4.66 1.09
C ARG A 45 13.73 -3.88 -0.18
N TYR A 46 12.57 -3.24 -0.22
CA TYR A 46 12.16 -2.34 -1.28
C TYR A 46 12.19 -0.90 -0.78
N ARG A 47 12.47 0.02 -1.70
CA ARG A 47 12.38 1.46 -1.50
C ARG A 47 11.88 2.11 -2.79
N LEU A 48 11.08 3.17 -2.68
CA LEU A 48 10.69 3.98 -3.83
C LEU A 48 11.90 4.67 -4.44
N VAL A 49 11.99 4.68 -5.77
CA VAL A 49 13.02 5.44 -6.49
C VAL A 49 12.80 6.95 -6.30
N ASP A 50 11.55 7.38 -6.30
CA ASP A 50 11.13 8.73 -5.92
C ASP A 50 10.22 8.67 -4.68
N SER A 51 10.71 9.22 -3.57
CA SER A 51 9.95 9.27 -2.32
C SER A 51 8.97 10.45 -2.24
N ALA A 52 8.98 11.36 -3.21
CA ALA A 52 8.10 12.52 -3.29
C ALA A 52 6.84 12.27 -4.14
N ILE A 53 6.54 11.01 -4.49
CA ILE A 53 5.33 10.66 -5.23
C ILE A 53 4.10 11.06 -4.41
N ASP A 54 3.32 11.98 -4.96
CA ASP A 54 2.03 12.37 -4.42
C ASP A 54 0.97 11.35 -4.83
N VAL A 55 0.76 10.33 -3.99
CA VAL A 55 -0.24 9.29 -4.21
C VAL A 55 -1.65 9.86 -4.17
N ASP A 56 -1.91 10.87 -3.33
CA ASP A 56 -3.23 11.48 -3.19
C ASP A 56 -3.67 12.18 -4.49
N SER A 57 -2.72 12.72 -5.25
CA SER A 57 -3.00 13.29 -6.57
C SER A 57 -3.60 12.30 -7.58
N LEU A 58 -3.37 10.99 -7.41
CA LEU A 58 -3.90 9.95 -8.28
C LEU A 58 -5.37 9.63 -7.99
N PHE A 59 -5.87 10.02 -6.82
CA PHE A 59 -7.25 9.84 -6.40
C PHE A 59 -7.91 11.20 -6.19
N PRO A 60 -8.30 11.91 -7.28
CA PRO A 60 -9.02 13.16 -7.14
C PRO A 60 -10.27 12.93 -6.29
N ALA A 61 -10.45 13.77 -5.26
CA ALA A 61 -11.59 13.68 -4.36
C ALA A 61 -12.88 13.61 -5.18
N THR A 62 -13.57 12.47 -5.11
CA THR A 62 -14.76 12.22 -5.95
C THR A 62 -16.01 12.90 -5.40
N GLY A 63 -15.86 13.75 -4.39
CA GLY A 63 -16.98 14.31 -3.62
C GLY A 63 -17.63 13.30 -2.68
N LEU A 64 -17.22 12.02 -2.73
CA LEU A 64 -17.71 10.97 -1.83
C LEU A 64 -17.30 11.23 -0.38
N GLU A 65 -16.13 11.85 -0.16
CA GLU A 65 -15.66 12.31 1.16
C GLU A 65 -16.69 13.21 1.88
N ARG A 66 -17.45 14.02 1.12
CA ARG A 66 -18.44 14.95 1.71
C ARG A 66 -19.70 14.24 2.20
N ALA A 67 -20.03 13.08 1.63
CA ALA A 67 -21.21 12.31 2.02
C ALA A 67 -21.01 11.52 3.32
N VAL A 68 -19.76 11.21 3.69
CA VAL A 68 -19.45 10.42 4.91
C VAL A 68 -19.53 11.27 6.19
N HIS A 69 -19.43 12.59 6.08
CA HIS A 69 -19.55 13.51 7.22
C HIS A 69 -21.01 13.94 7.55
N ASP A 70 -21.99 13.58 6.72
CA ASP A 70 -23.40 14.02 6.86
C ASP A 70 -24.29 13.05 7.67
N THR A 71 -23.71 12.02 8.31
CA THR A 71 -24.47 11.04 9.11
C THR A 71 -24.15 11.09 10.61
N GLY A 72 -23.58 12.20 11.09
CA GLY A 72 -23.05 12.34 12.45
C GLY A 72 -23.68 13.43 13.32
N ASP A 73 -24.89 13.91 13.03
CA ASP A 73 -25.67 14.77 13.94
C ASP A 73 -27.14 14.31 13.95
N GLU A 74 -27.48 13.36 14.83
CA GLU A 74 -28.79 13.26 15.52
C GLU A 74 -28.60 12.64 16.91
#